data_AF-A0A929F432-F1
#
_entry.id   AF-A0A929F432-F1
#
_cell.length_a   1.000
_cell.length_b   1.000
_cell.length_c   1.000
_cell.angle_alpha   90.00
_cell.angle_beta   90.00
_cell.angle_gamma   90.00
#
_symmetry.space_group_name_H-M   'P 1'
#
loop_
_entity.id
_entity.type
_entity.pdbx_description
1 polymer ?
#
loop_
_entity_poly.entity_id
_entity_poly.type
_entity_poly.pdbx_seq_one_letter_code
_entity_poly.pdbx_strand_id
1 'polypeptide(L)'
;MYDLIIIGGGPSGSAAGRIAGKKGLKTLLIEKEIFPRYKPCGGALSEHAMSYLDFEIPESMIERDIFGARVHFKGQVVEQHKDSRIA
;
A
#
# COMPACT_ATOMS: atom_id res chain seq x y z
N MET A 1 4.65 -16.71 -24.81
CA MET A 1 5.67 -16.55 -23.75
C MET A 1 5.48 -15.19 -23.07
N TYR A 2 5.66 -15.13 -21.76
CA TYR A 2 5.64 -13.92 -20.92
C TYR A 2 7.03 -13.73 -20.30
N ASP A 3 7.44 -12.49 -20.04
CA ASP A 3 8.70 -12.17 -19.36
C ASP A 3 8.55 -12.28 -17.84
N LEU A 4 7.34 -12.01 -17.33
CA LEU A 4 7.01 -12.05 -15.91
C LEU A 4 5.57 -12.57 -15.72
N ILE A 5 5.40 -13.46 -14.74
CA ILE A 5 4.09 -13.90 -14.27
C ILE A 5 3.97 -13.52 -12.80
N ILE A 6 2.90 -12.80 -12.46
CA ILE A 6 2.57 -12.34 -11.11
C ILE A 6 1.33 -13.10 -10.64
N ILE A 7 1.43 -13.77 -9.50
CA ILE A 7 0.33 -14.51 -8.88
C ILE A 7 -0.15 -13.75 -7.64
N GLY A 8 -1.36 -13.22 -7.71
CA GLY A 8 -2.00 -12.36 -6.71
C GLY A 8 -2.05 -10.90 -7.13
N GLY A 9 -3.24 -10.29 -7.10
CA GLY A 9 -3.51 -8.90 -7.48
C GLY A 9 -3.63 -7.94 -6.29
N GLY A 10 -3.12 -8.31 -5.12
CA GLY A 10 -3.07 -7.41 -3.96
C GLY A 10 -2.08 -6.25 -4.14
N PRO A 11 -1.86 -5.41 -3.11
CA PRO A 11 -1.01 -4.21 -3.20
C PRO A 11 0.39 -4.48 -3.76
N SER A 12 1.03 -5.57 -3.36
CA SER A 12 2.35 -5.95 -3.87
C SER A 12 2.33 -6.38 -5.34
N GLY A 13 1.35 -7.19 -5.74
CA GLY A 13 1.22 -7.70 -7.10
C GLY A 13 0.82 -6.63 -8.10
N SER A 14 -0.11 -5.75 -7.73
CA SER A 14 -0.49 -4.60 -8.57
C SER A 14 0.64 -3.59 -8.71
N ALA A 15 1.39 -3.31 -7.63
CA ALA A 15 2.58 -2.47 -7.69
C ALA A 15 3.67 -3.07 -8.61
N ALA A 16 3.95 -4.38 -8.47
CA ALA A 16 4.90 -5.08 -9.34
C ALA A 16 4.44 -5.06 -10.80
N GLY A 17 3.16 -5.33 -11.07
CA GLY A 17 2.58 -5.30 -12.41
C GLY A 17 2.67 -3.92 -13.06
N ARG A 18 2.44 -2.86 -12.29
CA ARG A 18 2.58 -1.48 -12.77
C ARG A 18 4.02 -1.16 -13.16
N ILE A 19 4.99 -1.48 -12.31
CA ILE A 19 6.41 -1.26 -12.59
C ILE A 19 6.86 -2.07 -13.81
N ALA A 20 6.46 -3.35 -13.89
CA ALA A 20 6.80 -4.22 -15.01
C ALA A 20 6.20 -3.72 -16.35
N GLY A 21 4.93 -3.29 -16.33
CA GLY A 21 4.26 -2.70 -17.49
C GLY A 21 4.96 -1.42 -17.96
N LYS A 22 5.35 -0.53 -17.04
CA LYS A 22 6.12 0.68 -17.37
C LYS A 22 7.50 0.39 -17.97
N LYS A 23 8.10 -0.76 -17.65
CA LYS A 23 9.36 -1.24 -18.23
C LYS A 23 9.18 -1.97 -19.58
N GLY A 24 7.94 -2.08 -20.08
CA GLY A 24 7.65 -2.75 -21.35
C GLY A 24 7.69 -4.28 -21.30
N LEU A 25 7.70 -4.88 -20.11
CA LEU A 25 7.72 -6.34 -19.95
C LEU A 25 6.36 -6.94 -20.31
N LYS A 26 6.36 -8.02 -21.09
CA LYS A 26 5.17 -8.81 -21.36
C LYS A 26 4.76 -9.57 -20.10
N THR A 27 3.89 -8.96 -19.32
CA THR A 27 3.56 -9.39 -17.95
C THR A 27 2.15 -9.98 -17.90
N LEU A 28 2.00 -11.13 -17.22
CA LEU A 28 0.71 -11.72 -16.88
C LEU A 28 0.47 -11.59 -15.37
N LEU A 29 -0.62 -10.93 -14.96
CA LEU A 29 -1.07 -10.91 -13.56
C LEU A 29 -2.32 -11.77 -13.43
N ILE A 30 -2.33 -12.68 -12.46
CA ILE A 30 -3.45 -13.58 -12.17
C ILE A 30 -3.93 -13.30 -10.76
N GLU A 31 -5.23 -13.06 -10.59
CA GLU A 31 -5.89 -12.93 -9.28
C GLU A 31 -7.11 -13.86 -9.28
N LYS A 32 -7.34 -14.53 -8.15
CA LYS A 32 -8.45 -15.48 -7.99
C LYS A 32 -9.78 -14.76 -7.72
N GLU A 33 -9.71 -13.58 -7.10
CA GLU A 33 -10.87 -12.78 -6.73
C GLU A 33 -11.26 -11.79 -7.84
N ILE A 34 -12.54 -11.42 -7.89
CA ILE A 34 -13.05 -10.39 -8.80
C ILE A 34 -12.95 -9.02 -8.12
N PHE A 35 -12.44 -7.99 -8.82
CA PHE A 35 -12.41 -6.62 -8.31
C PHE A 35 -13.71 -5.84 -8.61
N PRO A 36 -14.10 -4.87 -7.77
CA PRO A 36 -13.48 -4.52 -6.50
C PRO A 36 -13.75 -5.58 -5.42
N ARG A 37 -12.77 -5.78 -4.53
CA ARG A 37 -12.89 -6.73 -3.41
C ARG A 37 -12.40 -6.12 -2.12
N TYR A 38 -12.96 -6.59 -1.01
CA TYR A 38 -12.43 -6.27 0.30
C TYR A 38 -11.14 -7.07 0.59
N LYS A 39 -10.10 -6.40 1.09
CA LYS A 39 -8.87 -7.03 1.58
C LYS A 39 -8.66 -6.59 3.03
N PRO A 40 -8.77 -7.50 4.02
CA PRO A 40 -8.48 -7.17 5.41
C PRO A 40 -7.04 -6.63 5.53
N CYS A 41 -6.90 -5.42 6.06
CA CYS A 41 -5.66 -4.67 6.20
C CYS A 41 -5.84 -3.63 7.32
N GLY A 42 -4.74 -3.13 7.88
CA GLY A 42 -4.76 -1.99 8.80
C GLY A 42 -4.97 -0.64 8.11
N GLY A 43 -4.90 -0.57 6.77
CA GLY A 43 -5.18 0.64 5.98
C GLY A 43 -4.10 1.72 6.01
N ALA A 44 -3.21 1.73 7.01
CA ALA A 44 -2.17 2.75 7.15
C ALA A 44 -1.04 2.60 6.12
N LEU A 45 -0.70 3.71 5.45
CA LEU A 45 0.44 3.81 4.54
C LEU A 45 1.35 4.95 5.00
N SER A 46 2.56 4.65 5.46
CA SER A 46 3.50 5.72 5.82
C SER A 46 3.81 6.65 4.65
N GLU A 47 4.19 7.90 4.95
CA GLU A 47 4.75 8.84 3.96
C GLU A 47 5.85 8.21 3.09
N HIS A 48 6.72 7.41 3.71
CA HIS A 48 7.77 6.71 2.99
C HIS A 48 7.23 5.69 1.99
N ALA A 49 6.21 4.91 2.37
CA ALA A 49 5.55 3.97 1.46
C ALA A 49 4.85 4.70 0.30
N MET A 50 4.17 5.82 0.59
CA MET A 50 3.54 6.65 -0.42
C MET A 50 4.56 7.26 -1.39
N SER A 51 5.77 7.58 -0.94
CA SER A 51 6.83 8.13 -1.80
C SER A 51 7.30 7.18 -2.93
N TYR A 52 7.00 5.88 -2.82
CA TYR A 52 7.27 4.90 -3.89
C TYR A 52 6.17 4.83 -4.95
N LEU A 53 5.01 5.45 -4.71
CA LEU A 53 3.94 5.52 -5.67
C LEU A 53 4.29 6.57 -6.73
N ASP A 54 4.09 6.22 -7.98
CA ASP A 54 4.22 7.09 -9.14
C ASP A 54 2.85 7.65 -9.56
N PHE A 55 1.94 7.77 -8.60
CA PHE A 55 0.61 8.35 -8.69
C PHE A 55 0.16 8.84 -7.30
N GLU A 56 -0.76 9.80 -7.28
CA GLU A 56 -1.37 10.28 -6.04
C GLU A 56 -2.57 9.42 -5.65
N ILE A 57 -2.73 9.16 -4.36
CA ILE A 57 -3.91 8.46 -3.84
C ILE A 57 -5.08 9.46 -3.87
N PRO A 58 -6.23 9.11 -4.49
CA PRO A 58 -7.40 9.98 -4.47
C PRO A 58 -7.83 10.32 -3.05
N GLU A 59 -8.12 11.60 -2.79
CA GLU A 59 -8.55 12.08 -1.47
C GLU A 59 -9.79 11.32 -0.95
N SER A 60 -10.68 10.90 -1.85
CA SER A 60 -11.85 10.08 -1.53
C SER A 60 -11.55 8.68 -0.99
N MET A 61 -10.30 8.22 -1.10
CA MET A 61 -9.82 6.94 -0.56
C MET A 61 -9.10 7.11 0.80
N ILE A 62 -8.78 8.34 1.19
CA ILE A 62 -8.09 8.64 2.45
C ILE A 62 -9.15 8.82 3.54
N GLU A 63 -9.25 7.85 4.45
CA GLU A 63 -10.19 7.93 5.58
C GLU A 63 -9.70 8.87 6.68
N ARG A 64 -8.37 8.95 6.90
CA ARG A 64 -7.76 9.75 7.97
C ARG A 64 -6.26 9.93 7.75
N ASP A 65 -5.77 11.14 7.98
CA ASP A 65 -4.34 11.42 8.15
C ASP A 65 -3.90 11.10 9.59
N ILE A 66 -2.75 10.46 9.73
CA ILE A 66 -2.18 10.02 11.00
C ILE A 66 -0.95 10.87 11.34
N PHE A 67 -0.87 11.35 12.58
CA PHE A 67 0.19 12.25 13.05
C PHE A 67 1.01 11.67 14.20
N GLY A 68 0.66 10.49 14.71
CA GLY A 68 1.32 9.91 15.87
C GLY A 68 0.96 8.45 16.11
N ALA A 69 1.60 7.87 17.11
CA ALA A 69 1.35 6.51 17.56
C ALA A 69 1.51 6.42 19.08
N ARG A 70 0.70 5.54 19.68
CA ARG A 70 0.79 5.16 21.10
C ARG A 70 1.02 3.67 21.19
N VAL A 71 2.06 3.27 21.90
CA VAL A 71 2.46 1.87 22.10
C VAL A 71 2.36 1.52 23.58
N HIS A 72 1.69 0.41 23.88
CA HIS A 72 1.52 -0.11 25.23
C HIS A 72 2.34 -1.41 25.38
N PHE A 73 3.23 -1.49 26.38
CA PHE A 73 4.01 -2.69 26.64
C PHE A 73 4.31 -2.85 28.14
N LYS A 74 3.90 -3.98 28.74
CA LYS A 74 4.14 -4.30 30.17
C LYS A 74 3.80 -3.15 31.15
N GLY A 75 2.67 -2.47 30.92
CA GLY A 75 2.23 -1.34 31.74
C GLY A 75 2.92 -0.01 31.43
N GLN A 76 3.91 0.01 30.53
CA GLN A 76 4.52 1.22 30.01
C GLN A 76 3.75 1.73 28.79
N VAL A 77 3.66 3.05 28.67
CA VAL A 77 3.04 3.72 27.52
C VAL A 77 4.07 4.67 26.93
N VAL A 78 4.30 4.54 25.63
CA VAL A 78 5.10 5.48 24.84
C VAL A 78 4.17 6.09 23.80
N GLU A 79 4.07 7.41 23.78
CA GLU A 79 3.29 8.16 22.81
C GLU A 79 4.19 9.16 22.11
N GLN A 80 4.03 9.27 20.80
CA GLN A 80 4.72 10.23 19.98
C GLN A 80 3.73 10.86 19.01
N HIS A 81 3.81 12.19 18.87
CA HIS A 81 3.03 12.99 17.94
C HIS A 81 3.97 13.90 17.16
N LYS A 82 3.67 14.14 15.89
CA LYS A 82 4.40 15.05 15.02
C LYS A 82 3.45 16.10 14.46
N ASP A 83 3.98 17.29 14.19
CA ASP A 83 3.23 18.36 13.51
C ASP A 83 2.97 18.06 12.03
N SER A 84 3.71 17.11 11.45
CA SER A 84 3.56 16.63 10.08
C SER A 84 2.89 15.26 10.02
N ARG A 85 2.11 15.01 8.96
CA ARG A 85 1.54 13.69 8.67
C ARG A 85 2.63 12.62 8.61
N ILE A 86 2.33 11.44 9.15
CA ILE A 86 3.23 10.27 9.16
C ILE A 86 2.67 9.08 8.37
N ALA A 87 1.34 8.99 8.21
CA ALA A 87 0.64 7.98 7.44
C ALA A 87 -0.78 8.42 7.07
#